data_AF-A0A525KBG4-F1
#
_entry.id   AF-A0A525KBG4-F1
#
_cell.length_a   1.000
_cell.length_b   1.000
_cell.length_c   1.000
_cell.angle_alpha   90.00
_cell.angle_beta   90.00
_cell.angle_gamma   90.00
#
_symmetry.space_group_name_H-M   'P 1'
#
loop_
_entity.id
_entity.type
_entity.pdbx_description
1 polymer ?
#
loop_
_entity_poly.entity_id
_entity_poly.type
_entity_poly.pdbx_seq_one_letter_code
_entity_poly.pdbx_strand_id
1 'polypeptide(L)'
;MIHRNLAVSLAMAGVYLGGAFALKYVERAGLLSPETSDRAFGVFIGLTLAVYANFLPKSLGNFRNPASALRMEQVLRVSGWAYMLGGLGYALTSVLPLPDAVPIALLGTATAYVLGYSAWAFLEHGPGKSRPT
;
A
#
# COMPACT_ATOMS: atom_id res chain seq x y z
N MET A 1 6.25 -21.82 7.43
CA MET A 1 5.98 -20.36 7.25
C MET A 1 6.38 -19.85 5.86
N ILE A 2 7.54 -20.24 5.31
CA ILE A 2 8.04 -19.75 4.00
C ILE A 2 7.07 -20.03 2.84
N HIS A 3 6.51 -21.25 2.74
CA HIS A 3 5.60 -21.62 1.64
C HIS A 3 4.30 -20.81 1.60
N ARG A 4 3.74 -20.42 2.76
CA ARG A 4 2.51 -19.63 2.83
C ARG A 4 2.71 -18.21 2.31
N ASN A 5 3.85 -17.59 2.67
CA ASN A 5 4.16 -16.24 2.19
C ASN A 5 4.45 -16.25 0.69
N LEU A 6 5.16 -17.28 0.19
CA LEU A 6 5.41 -17.45 -1.24
C LEU A 6 4.11 -17.61 -2.04
N ALA A 7 3.19 -18.44 -1.56
CA ALA A 7 1.90 -18.66 -2.20
C ALA A 7 1.06 -17.37 -2.26
N VAL A 8 1.05 -16.58 -1.18
CA VAL A 8 0.36 -15.28 -1.16
C VAL A 8 1.00 -14.29 -2.15
N SER A 9 2.33 -14.21 -2.20
CA SER A 9 3.02 -13.34 -3.16
C SER A 9 2.76 -13.74 -4.61
N LEU A 10 2.79 -15.05 -4.92
CA LEU A 10 2.46 -15.56 -6.25
C LEU A 10 1.00 -15.32 -6.62
N ALA A 11 0.07 -15.50 -5.67
CA ALA A 11 -1.34 -15.20 -5.87
C ALA A 11 -1.55 -13.71 -6.18
N MET A 12 -0.92 -12.81 -5.42
CA MET A 12 -0.97 -11.37 -5.69
C MET A 12 -0.38 -11.02 -7.06
N ALA A 13 0.77 -11.58 -7.41
CA ALA A 13 1.35 -11.38 -8.75
C ALA A 13 0.40 -11.86 -9.85
N GLY A 14 -0.24 -13.01 -9.66
CA GLY A 14 -1.27 -13.54 -10.55
C GLY A 14 -2.50 -12.62 -10.67
N VAL A 15 -2.94 -12.01 -9.58
CA VAL A 15 -4.03 -11.01 -9.59
C VAL A 15 -3.63 -9.79 -10.42
N TYR A 16 -2.42 -9.25 -10.23
CA TYR A 16 -1.95 -8.09 -11.00
C TYR A 16 -1.82 -8.40 -12.49
N LEU A 17 -1.17 -9.53 -12.84
CA LEU A 17 -0.98 -9.93 -14.23
C LEU A 17 -2.31 -10.29 -14.90
N GLY A 18 -3.17 -11.02 -14.20
CA GLY A 18 -4.50 -11.40 -14.68
C GLY A 18 -5.41 -10.19 -14.90
N GLY A 19 -5.42 -9.23 -13.96
CA GLY A 19 -6.17 -7.98 -14.10
C GLY A 19 -5.69 -7.14 -15.28
N ALA A 20 -4.36 -6.97 -15.42
CA ALA A 20 -3.77 -6.26 -16.56
C ALA A 20 -4.10 -6.95 -17.90
N PHE A 21 -3.98 -8.28 -17.95
CA PHE A 21 -4.30 -9.06 -19.15
C PHE A 21 -5.77 -8.95 -19.52
N ALA A 22 -6.69 -9.07 -18.54
CA ALA A 22 -8.13 -8.96 -18.77
C ALA A 22 -8.50 -7.57 -19.33
N LEU A 23 -7.98 -6.49 -18.75
CA LEU A 23 -8.22 -5.14 -19.25
C LEU A 23 -7.68 -4.96 -20.68
N LYS A 24 -6.47 -5.44 -20.96
CA LYS A 24 -5.88 -5.36 -22.30
C LYS A 24 -6.65 -6.17 -23.33
N TYR A 25 -7.18 -7.32 -22.93
CA TYR A 25 -8.02 -8.15 -23.80
C TYR A 25 -9.33 -7.43 -24.16
N VAL A 26 -10.00 -6.83 -23.17
CA VAL A 26 -11.26 -6.08 -23.36
C VAL A 26 -11.05 -4.83 -24.22
N GLU A 27 -9.95 -4.10 -24.03
CA GLU A 27 -9.53 -3.00 -24.91
C GLU A 27 -9.35 -3.47 -26.36
N ARG A 28 -8.62 -4.57 -26.58
CA ARG A 28 -8.41 -5.13 -27.93
C ARG A 28 -9.69 -5.68 -28.57
N ALA A 29 -10.65 -6.13 -27.76
CA ALA A 29 -11.96 -6.54 -28.23
C ALA A 29 -12.84 -5.34 -28.65
N GLY A 30 -12.37 -4.10 -28.50
CA GLY A 30 -13.09 -2.88 -28.85
C GLY A 30 -14.22 -2.53 -27.87
N LEU A 31 -14.26 -3.17 -26.70
CA LEU A 31 -15.29 -2.96 -25.69
C LEU A 31 -14.98 -1.75 -24.78
N LEU A 32 -13.72 -1.32 -24.73
CA LEU A 32 -13.27 -0.16 -23.97
C LEU A 32 -12.35 0.72 -24.83
N SER A 33 -12.41 2.04 -24.62
CA SER A 33 -11.41 2.95 -25.17
C SER A 33 -10.09 2.80 -24.40
N PRO A 34 -8.94 3.16 -25.01
CA PRO A 34 -7.64 3.13 -24.33
C PRO A 34 -7.65 3.94 -23.02
N GLU A 35 -8.26 5.12 -23.03
CA GLU A 35 -8.37 5.98 -21.85
C GLU A 35 -9.18 5.31 -20.72
N THR A 36 -10.31 4.66 -21.05
CA THR A 36 -11.10 3.95 -20.04
C THR A 36 -10.35 2.72 -19.52
N SER A 37 -9.57 2.04 -20.35
CA SER A 37 -8.70 0.93 -19.95
C SER A 37 -7.66 1.38 -18.91
N ASP A 38 -6.97 2.49 -19.17
CA ASP A 38 -5.94 3.04 -18.27
C ASP A 38 -6.54 3.49 -16.93
N ARG A 39 -7.69 4.16 -16.95
CA ARG A 39 -8.41 4.55 -15.73
C ARG A 39 -8.89 3.34 -14.93
N ALA A 40 -9.43 2.32 -15.60
CA ALA A 40 -9.85 1.08 -14.96
C ALA A 40 -8.67 0.33 -14.34
N PHE A 41 -7.50 0.35 -14.99
CA PHE A 41 -6.29 -0.19 -14.40
C PHE A 41 -5.84 0.59 -13.16
N GLY A 42 -5.97 1.92 -13.19
CA GLY A 42 -5.72 2.76 -12.02
C GLY A 42 -6.62 2.43 -10.83
N VAL A 43 -7.93 2.24 -11.06
CA VAL A 43 -8.88 1.76 -10.05
C VAL A 43 -8.44 0.43 -9.47
N PHE A 44 -8.10 -0.52 -10.34
CA PHE A 44 -7.64 -1.83 -9.94
C PHE A 44 -6.39 -1.79 -9.05
N ILE A 45 -5.39 -0.96 -9.41
CA ILE A 45 -4.18 -0.76 -8.61
C ILE A 45 -4.53 -0.19 -7.22
N GLY A 46 -5.31 0.89 -7.19
CA GLY A 46 -5.66 1.57 -5.93
C GLY A 46 -6.43 0.67 -4.97
N LEU A 47 -7.41 -0.08 -5.48
CA LEU A 47 -8.17 -1.04 -4.68
C LEU A 47 -7.30 -2.21 -4.19
N THR A 48 -6.45 -2.76 -5.06
CA THR A 48 -5.56 -3.86 -4.67
C THR A 48 -4.59 -3.41 -3.57
N LEU A 49 -4.05 -2.20 -3.67
CA LEU A 49 -3.22 -1.61 -2.63
C LEU A 49 -3.99 -1.43 -1.32
N ALA A 50 -5.22 -0.92 -1.37
CA ALA A 50 -6.04 -0.71 -0.17
C ALA A 50 -6.34 -2.03 0.54
N VAL A 51 -6.71 -3.06 -0.23
CA VAL A 51 -6.90 -4.42 0.28
C VAL A 51 -5.61 -4.94 0.90
N TYR A 52 -4.50 -4.90 0.17
CA TYR A 52 -3.21 -5.39 0.64
C TYR A 52 -2.75 -4.71 1.93
N ALA A 53 -2.86 -3.37 2.00
CA ALA A 53 -2.52 -2.59 3.18
C ALA A 53 -3.36 -2.98 4.41
N ASN A 54 -4.62 -3.35 4.21
CA ASN A 54 -5.48 -3.81 5.29
C ASN A 54 -5.13 -5.24 5.75
N PHE A 55 -4.67 -6.11 4.85
CA PHE A 55 -4.27 -7.48 5.16
C PHE A 55 -2.87 -7.61 5.76
N LEU A 56 -2.04 -6.57 5.74
CA LEU A 56 -0.72 -6.60 6.39
C LEU A 56 -0.82 -7.01 7.87
N PRO A 57 0.02 -7.95 8.34
CA PRO A 57 0.04 -8.34 9.74
C PRO A 57 0.47 -7.14 10.59
N LYS A 58 -0.44 -6.66 11.44
CA LYS A 58 -0.24 -5.48 12.32
C LYS A 58 0.35 -5.84 13.68
N SER A 59 0.73 -7.11 13.87
CA SER A 59 1.36 -7.60 15.10
C SER A 59 2.63 -8.35 14.80
N LEU A 60 3.60 -8.08 15.64
CA LEU A 60 4.93 -8.65 15.64
C LEU A 60 4.94 -9.69 16.76
N GLY A 61 5.34 -10.93 16.45
CA GLY A 61 5.35 -12.03 17.42
C GLY A 61 6.38 -11.83 18.54
N ASN A 62 7.14 -12.87 18.90
CA ASN A 62 8.15 -12.72 19.95
C ASN A 62 9.34 -11.88 19.48
N PHE A 63 9.55 -10.73 20.12
CA PHE A 63 10.67 -9.82 19.88
C PHE A 63 11.58 -9.71 21.09
N ARG A 64 12.89 -9.56 20.84
CA ARG A 64 13.92 -9.41 21.89
C ARG A 64 13.78 -8.15 22.74
N ASN A 65 13.22 -7.07 22.19
CA ASN A 65 12.99 -5.81 22.90
C ASN A 65 11.51 -5.40 22.76
N PRO A 66 10.70 -5.54 23.83
CA PRO A 66 9.27 -5.21 23.81
C PRO A 66 8.96 -3.77 23.40
N ALA A 67 9.76 -2.80 23.82
CA ALA A 67 9.55 -1.40 23.46
C ALA A 67 9.76 -1.15 21.96
N SER A 68 10.75 -1.81 21.35
CA SER A 68 10.96 -1.74 19.89
C SER A 68 9.83 -2.43 19.11
N ALA A 69 9.27 -3.51 19.65
CA ALA A 69 8.16 -4.24 19.05
C ALA A 69 6.89 -3.39 19.03
N LEU A 70 6.53 -2.77 20.17
CA LEU A 70 5.37 -1.88 20.26
C LEU A 70 5.46 -0.70 19.28
N ARG A 71 6.65 -0.10 19.13
CA ARG A 71 6.89 0.97 18.15
C ARG A 71 6.68 0.48 16.72
N MET A 72 7.25 -0.66 16.37
CA MET A 72 7.09 -1.19 15.01
C MET A 72 5.64 -1.61 14.74
N GLU A 73 4.91 -2.17 15.71
CA GLU A 73 3.47 -2.42 15.57
C GLU A 73 2.67 -1.14 15.35
N GLN A 74 2.99 -0.05 16.05
CA GLN A 74 2.38 1.26 15.82
C GLN A 74 2.67 1.77 14.41
N VAL A 75 3.93 1.70 13.97
CA VAL A 75 4.32 2.05 12.59
C VAL A 75 3.52 1.22 11.59
N LEU A 76 3.45 -0.10 11.74
CA LEU A 76 2.69 -0.96 10.83
C LEU A 76 1.20 -0.60 10.76
N ARG A 77 0.57 -0.22 11.88
CA ARG A 77 -0.83 0.23 11.90
C ARG A 77 -1.00 1.55 11.16
N VAL A 78 -0.13 2.52 11.42
CA VAL A 78 -0.16 3.83 10.76
C VAL A 78 0.10 3.68 9.26
N SER A 79 1.08 2.88 8.87
CA SER A 79 1.38 2.56 7.48
C SER A 79 0.21 1.86 6.79
N GLY A 80 -0.41 0.88 7.45
CA GLY A 80 -1.58 0.19 6.92
C GLY A 80 -2.73 1.15 6.61
N TRP A 81 -3.05 2.05 7.54
CA TRP A 81 -4.10 3.06 7.31
C TRP A 81 -3.73 4.10 6.24
N ALA A 82 -2.49 4.61 6.27
CA ALA A 82 -2.03 5.58 5.29
C ALA A 82 -2.08 5.01 3.86
N TYR A 83 -1.60 3.78 3.66
CA TYR A 83 -1.68 3.12 2.35
C TYR A 83 -3.10 2.69 1.98
N MET A 84 -3.94 2.32 2.94
CA MET A 84 -5.35 2.02 2.67
C MET A 84 -6.08 3.26 2.15
N LEU A 85 -5.96 4.39 2.84
CA LEU A 85 -6.56 5.66 2.41
C LEU A 85 -5.94 6.18 1.12
N GLY A 86 -4.61 6.06 0.97
CA GLY A 86 -3.91 6.41 -0.26
C GLY A 86 -4.37 5.58 -1.46
N GLY A 87 -4.55 4.27 -1.28
CA GLY A 87 -5.06 3.36 -2.33
C GLY A 87 -6.52 3.65 -2.70
N LEU A 88 -7.39 3.91 -1.71
CA LEU A 88 -8.77 4.31 -1.97
C LEU A 88 -8.85 5.66 -2.68
N GLY A 89 -8.05 6.64 -2.25
CA GLY A 89 -7.94 7.94 -2.90
C GLY A 89 -7.43 7.82 -4.33
N TYR A 90 -6.41 6.98 -4.57
CA TYR A 90 -5.92 6.67 -5.90
C TYR A 90 -7.04 6.12 -6.78
N ALA A 91 -7.73 5.06 -6.34
CA ALA A 91 -8.80 4.44 -7.11
C ALA A 91 -9.96 5.41 -7.39
N LEU A 92 -10.38 6.19 -6.39
CA LEU A 92 -11.46 7.15 -6.56
C LEU A 92 -11.07 8.25 -7.56
N THR A 93 -9.85 8.77 -7.47
CA THR A 93 -9.40 9.83 -8.38
C THR A 93 -9.16 9.32 -9.81
N SER A 94 -8.84 8.04 -10.00
CA SER A 94 -8.73 7.43 -11.34
C SER A 94 -10.04 7.39 -12.13
N VAL A 95 -11.22 7.44 -11.49
CA VAL A 95 -12.51 7.52 -12.20
C VAL A 95 -12.97 8.96 -12.44
N LEU A 96 -12.40 9.93 -11.71
CA LEU A 96 -12.78 11.33 -11.83
C LEU A 96 -12.06 11.99 -13.02
N PRO A 97 -12.63 13.06 -13.61
CA PRO A 97 -11.98 13.84 -14.66
C PRO A 97 -10.91 14.76 -14.08
N LEU A 98 -9.90 14.19 -13.43
CA LEU A 98 -8.78 14.89 -12.80
C LEU A 98 -7.48 14.62 -13.57
N PRO A 99 -6.45 15.48 -13.43
CA PRO A 99 -5.14 15.21 -14.00
C PRO A 99 -4.52 13.93 -13.42
N ASP A 100 -3.81 13.17 -14.26
CA ASP A 100 -3.14 11.90 -13.86
C ASP A 100 -2.13 12.08 -12.71
N ALA A 101 -1.64 13.31 -12.50
CA ALA A 101 -0.76 13.64 -11.38
C ALA A 101 -1.46 13.51 -10.00
N VAL A 102 -2.78 13.65 -9.92
CA VAL A 102 -3.53 13.62 -8.66
C VAL A 102 -3.47 12.25 -7.96
N PRO A 103 -3.84 11.13 -8.60
CA PRO A 103 -3.73 9.81 -7.96
C PRO A 103 -2.29 9.51 -7.53
N ILE A 104 -1.31 9.85 -8.38
CA ILE A 104 0.13 9.66 -8.08
C ILE A 104 0.54 10.50 -6.87
N ALA A 105 0.12 11.76 -6.80
CA ALA A 105 0.40 12.64 -5.67
C ALA A 105 -0.18 12.10 -4.37
N LEU A 106 -1.41 11.59 -4.36
CA LEU A 106 -2.02 11.00 -3.16
C LEU A 106 -1.21 9.81 -2.63
N LEU A 107 -0.81 8.90 -3.53
CA LEU A 107 0.01 7.76 -3.15
C LEU A 107 1.42 8.20 -2.70
N GLY A 108 1.99 9.21 -3.36
CA GLY A 108 3.25 9.84 -2.98
C GLY A 108 3.19 10.45 -1.59
N THR A 109 2.12 11.18 -1.26
CA THR A 109 1.89 11.75 0.07
C THR A 109 1.74 10.68 1.13
N ALA A 110 0.98 9.62 0.86
CA ALA A 110 0.85 8.49 1.80
C ALA A 110 2.23 7.85 2.07
N THR A 111 3.03 7.65 1.03
CA THR A 111 4.39 7.10 1.13
C THR A 111 5.31 8.03 1.94
N ALA A 112 5.31 9.33 1.64
CA ALA A 112 6.12 10.31 2.36
C ALA A 112 5.73 10.38 3.84
N TYR A 113 4.42 10.34 4.14
CA TYR A 113 3.91 10.30 5.51
C TYR A 113 4.39 9.06 6.27
N VAL A 114 4.31 7.88 5.65
CA VAL A 114 4.79 6.63 6.26
C VAL A 114 6.29 6.67 6.53
N LEU A 115 7.09 7.13 5.58
CA LEU A 115 8.54 7.25 5.75
C LEU A 115 8.89 8.23 6.87
N GLY A 116 8.22 9.40 6.90
CA GLY A 116 8.41 10.41 7.93
C GLY A 116 8.03 9.90 9.33
N TYR A 117 6.86 9.27 9.45
CA TYR A 117 6.40 8.69 10.72
C TYR A 117 7.34 7.58 11.21
N SER A 118 7.78 6.71 10.30
CA SER A 118 8.74 5.64 10.62
C SER A 118 10.06 6.22 11.13
N ALA A 119 10.63 7.19 10.41
CA ALA A 119 11.86 7.85 10.82
C ALA A 119 11.71 8.52 12.20
N TRP A 120 10.64 9.27 12.42
CA TRP A 120 10.33 9.91 13.70
C TRP A 120 10.25 8.91 14.85
N ALA A 121 9.48 7.82 14.68
CA ALA A 121 9.28 6.79 15.69
C ALA A 121 10.59 6.12 16.15
N PHE A 122 11.56 5.97 15.24
CA PHE A 122 12.87 5.36 15.55
C PHE A 122 13.94 6.37 15.98
N LEU A 123 13.90 7.62 15.50
CA LEU A 123 14.89 8.66 15.83
C LEU A 123 14.67 9.29 17.22
N GLU A 124 13.42 9.43 17.66
CA GLU A 124 13.16 9.98 19.01
C GLU A 124 13.62 9.06 20.14
N HIS A 125 13.75 7.76 19.89
CA HIS A 125 14.10 6.75 20.89
C HIS A 125 15.31 5.89 20.48
N GLY A 126 16.20 6.44 19.65
CA GLY A 126 17.44 5.78 19.23
C GLY A 126 18.36 5.47 20.43
N PRO A 127 19.37 4.59 20.24
CA PRO A 127 20.18 3.96 21.30
C PRO A 127 21.05 4.88 22.19
N GLY A 128 20.78 6.19 22.23
CA GLY A 128 21.43 7.16 23.13
C GLY A 128 20.48 8.13 23.84
N LYS A 129 19.16 8.03 23.65
CA LYS A 129 18.16 8.88 24.33
C LYS A 129 17.40 8.07 25.40
N SER A 130 18.14 7.50 26.35
CA SER A 130 17.55 7.11 27.63
C SER A 130 17.11 8.38 28.35
N ARG A 131 15.79 8.58 28.47
CA ARG A 131 15.23 9.64 29.32
C ARG A 131 15.85 9.52 30.72
N PRO A 132 16.47 10.57 31.28
CA PRO A 132 16.78 10.58 32.69
C PRO A 132 15.45 10.48 33.44
N THR A 133 15.32 9.41 34.22
CA THR A 133 14.27 9.23 35.24
C THR A 133 14.42 10.26 36.34
#